data_AF-A0A966ARD2-F1
#
_entry.id   AF-A0A966ARD2-F1
#
_cell.length_a   1.000
_cell.length_b   1.000
_cell.length_c   1.000
_cell.angle_alpha   90.00
_cell.angle_beta   90.00
_cell.angle_gamma   90.00
#
_symmetry.space_group_name_H-M   'P 1'
#
loop_
_entity.id
_entity.type
_entity.pdbx_description
1 polymer ?
#
loop_
_entity_poly.entity_id
_entity_poly.type
_entity_poly.pdbx_seq_one_letter_code
_entity_poly.pdbx_strand_id
1 'polypeptide(L)' 'DEALRWLSRCGDARMTGTGASVFAPFAERAQAQQWLQSLPDAWSGFVARGMNRSAVLALV' A
#
# COMPACT_ATOMS: atom_id res chain seq x y z
N ASP A 1 -4.53 14.93 2.72
CA ASP A 1 -3.14 14.53 3.06
C ASP A 1 -2.98 13.80 4.40
N GLU A 2 -4.07 13.44 5.09
CA GLU A 2 -3.98 12.73 6.37
C GLU A 2 -3.49 11.29 6.20
N ALA A 3 -4.07 10.55 5.25
CA ALA A 3 -3.65 9.18 4.93
C ALA A 3 -2.17 9.11 4.50
N LEU A 4 -1.71 10.07 3.69
CA LEU A 4 -0.31 10.16 3.27
C LEU A 4 0.61 10.36 4.49
N ARG A 5 0.31 11.34 5.35
CA ARG A 5 1.10 11.61 6.56
C ARG A 5 1.12 10.44 7.54
N TRP A 6 -0.02 9.75 7.71
CA TRP A 6 -0.08 8.56 8.55
C TRP A 6 0.80 7.44 7.98
N LEU A 7 0.70 7.17 6.68
CA LEU A 7 1.47 6.11 6.05
C LEU A 7 2.96 6.47 5.93
N SER A 8 3.34 7.74 5.82
CA SER A 8 4.75 8.17 5.83
C SER A 8 5.50 7.78 7.11
N ARG A 9 4.79 7.41 8.19
CA ARG A 9 5.41 6.86 9.41
C ARG A 9 6.02 5.47 9.21
N CYS A 10 5.59 4.73 8.19
CA CYS A 10 6.13 3.42 7.87
C CYS A 10 7.33 3.46 6.90
N GLY A 11 7.55 4.60 6.25
CA GLY A 11 8.59 4.78 5.24
C GLY A 11 8.16 5.69 4.10
N ASP A 12 8.61 5.37 2.89
CA ASP A 12 8.42 6.18 1.68
C ASP A 12 7.00 6.03 1.10
N ALA A 13 6.03 6.62 1.79
CA ALA A 13 4.64 6.66 1.35
C ALA A 13 4.45 7.68 0.21
N ARG A 14 3.66 7.29 -0.79
CA ARG A 14 3.40 8.09 -2.01
C ARG A 14 1.94 8.03 -2.40
N MET A 15 1.46 9.09 -3.05
CA MET A 15 0.16 9.08 -3.72
C MET A 15 0.28 8.38 -5.08
N THR A 16 -0.79 7.72 -5.52
CA THR A 16 -0.85 7.10 -6.86
C THR A 16 -1.96 7.72 -7.72
N GLY A 17 -1.71 7.82 -9.03
CA GLY A 17 -2.56 8.56 -9.97
C GLY A 17 -2.71 10.04 -9.58
N THR A 18 -3.92 10.56 -9.69
CA THR A 18 -4.31 11.89 -9.17
C THR A 18 -4.92 11.82 -7.76
N GLY A 19 -4.77 10.68 -7.07
CA GLY A 19 -5.41 10.42 -5.78
C GLY A 19 -6.81 9.81 -5.90
N ALA A 20 -7.46 9.40 -4.81
CA ALA A 20 -7.12 9.65 -3.39
C ALA A 20 -6.27 8.55 -2.71
N SER A 21 -5.83 7.52 -3.44
CA SER A 21 -5.10 6.39 -2.86
C SER A 21 -3.63 6.71 -2.58
N VAL A 22 -3.11 6.16 -1.49
CA VAL A 22 -1.69 6.22 -1.10
C VAL A 22 -1.14 4.81 -0.88
N PHE A 23 0.15 4.63 -1.09
CA PHE A 23 0.84 3.35 -0.88
C PHE A 23 2.24 3.57 -0.32
N ALA A 24 2.79 2.56 0.35
CA ALA A 24 4.17 2.53 0.82
C ALA A 24 4.77 1.15 0.55
N PRO A 25 6.05 1.07 0.15
CA PRO A 25 6.73 -0.19 -0.08
C PRO A 25 7.12 -0.83 1.26
N PHE A 26 6.99 -2.16 1.32
CA PHE A 26 7.49 -2.97 2.42
C PHE A 26 8.36 -4.09 1.84
N ALA A 27 9.47 -4.41 2.51
CA ALA A 27 10.31 -5.54 2.12
C ALA A 27 9.60 -6.87 2.40
N GLU A 28 8.89 -6.95 3.53
CA GLU A 28 8.25 -8.18 4.00
C GLU A 28 6.73 -8.04 4.10
N ARG A 29 6.00 -9.08 3.64
CA ARG A 29 4.54 -9.12 3.69
C ARG A 29 4.02 -8.99 5.12
N ALA A 30 4.71 -9.61 6.09
CA ALA A 30 4.33 -9.59 7.50
C ALA A 30 4.31 -8.15 8.06
N GLN A 31 5.30 -7.34 7.70
CA GLN A 31 5.38 -5.94 8.11
C GLN A 31 4.20 -5.14 7.53
N ALA A 32 3.89 -5.32 6.25
CA ALA A 32 2.75 -4.65 5.62
C ALA A 32 1.40 -5.05 6.27
N GLN A 33 1.25 -6.30 6.67
CA GLN A 33 0.04 -6.80 7.34
C GLN A 33 -0.13 -6.20 8.74
N GLN A 34 0.95 -6.04 9.51
CA GLN A 34 0.90 -5.37 10.81
C GLN A 34 0.40 -3.93 10.68
N TRP A 35 0.88 -3.19 9.67
CA TRP A 35 0.41 -1.84 9.38
C TRP A 35 -1.06 -1.82 8.96
N LEU A 36 -1.49 -2.75 8.11
CA LEU A 36 -2.90 -2.88 7.72
C LEU A 36 -3.81 -3.15 8.92
N GLN A 37 -3.38 -3.93 9.91
CA GLN A 37 -4.15 -4.18 11.13
C GLN A 37 -4.23 -2.95 12.05
N SER A 38 -3.29 -2.00 11.92
CA SER A 38 -3.29 -0.74 12.67
C SER A 38 -4.00 0.41 11.94
N LEU A 39 -4.64 0.13 10.80
CA LEU A 39 -5.28 1.13 9.97
C LEU A 39 -6.41 1.81 10.76
N PRO A 40 -6.52 3.15 10.73
CA PRO A 40 -7.66 3.85 11.28
C PRO A 40 -8.97 3.38 10.64
N ASP A 41 -10.02 3.20 11.46
CA ASP A 41 -11.33 2.68 11.04
C ASP A 41 -12.00 3.46 9.89
N ALA A 42 -11.66 4.73 9.74
CA ALA A 42 -12.19 5.59 8.67
C ALA A 42 -11.63 5.24 7.28
N TRP A 43 -10.57 4.43 7.20
CA TRP A 43 -9.87 4.13 5.96
C TRP A 43 -10.03 2.67 5.57
N SER A 44 -9.81 2.40 4.29
CA SER A 44 -9.73 1.04 3.75
C SER A 44 -8.36 0.83 3.13
N GLY A 45 -7.88 -0.41 3.18
CA GLY A 45 -6.56 -0.76 2.67
C GLY A 45 -6.44 -2.26 2.42
N PHE A 46 -5.40 -2.62 1.67
CA PHE A 46 -5.04 -4.00 1.41
C PHE A 46 -3.52 -4.11 1.22
N VAL A 47 -2.99 -5.33 1.36
CA VAL A 47 -1.58 -5.64 1.03
C VAL A 47 -1.55 -6.34 -0.32
N ALA A 48 -0.72 -5.83 -1.23
CA ALA A 48 -0.46 -6.45 -2.53
C ALA A 48 1.05 -6.58 -2.78
N ARG A 49 1.41 -7.53 -3.64
CA ARG A 49 2.78 -7.69 -4.14
C ARG A 49 2.90 -6.97 -5.48
N GLY A 50 3.83 -6.03 -5.58
CA GLY A 50 4.20 -5.43 -6.88
C GLY A 50 4.80 -6.48 -7.81
N MET A 51 4.34 -6.51 -9.06
CA MET A 51 4.83 -7.45 -10.09
C MET A 51 5.24 -6.67 -11.33
N ASN A 52 6.42 -6.99 -11.86
CA ASN A 52 6.94 -6.37 -13.09
C ASN A 52 6.31 -6.96 -14.36
N ARG A 53 5.59 -8.08 -14.23
CA ARG A 53 4.81 -8.70 -15.29
C ARG A 53 3.34 -8.63 -14.92
N SER A 54 2.51 -8.24 -15.88
CA SER A 54 1.07 -8.23 -15.71
C SER A 54 0.58 -9.63 -15.35
N ALA A 55 -0.21 -9.74 -14.27
CA ALA A 55 -0.79 -11.01 -13.85
C ALA A 55 -1.62 -11.63 -14.97
N VAL A 56 -2.36 -10.80 -15.72
CA VAL A 56 -3.20 -11.26 -16.84
C VAL A 56 -2.36 -11.88 -17.95
N LEU A 57 -1.23 -11.26 -18.29
CA LEU A 57 -0.35 -11.77 -19.35
C LEU A 57 0.44 -13.02 -18.93
N ALA A 58 0.65 -13.23 -17.64
CA ALA A 58 1.33 -14.43 -17.13
C ALA A 58 0.43 -15.68 -17.09
N LEU A 59 -0.88 -15.51 -17.33
CA LEU A 59 -1.87 -16.59 -17.35
C LEU A 59 -2.16 -17.11 -18.77
N VAL A 60 -1.59 -16.48 -19.81
CA VAL A 60 -1.72 -16.85 -21.22
C VAL A 60 -0.48 -17.63 -21.65
#